data_AF-D6W4X0-F1
#
_entry.id   AF-D6W4X0-F1
#
_cell.length_a   1.000
_cell.length_b   1.000
_cell.length_c   1.000
_cell.angle_alpha   90.00
_cell.angle_beta   90.00
_cell.angle_gamma   90.00
#
_symmetry.space_group_name_H-M   'P 1'
#
loop_
_entity.id
_entity.type
_entity.pdbx_description
1 polymer ?
#
loop_
_entity_poly.entity_id
_entity_poly.type
_entity_poly.pdbx_seq_one_letter_code
_entity_poly.pdbx_strand_id
1 'polypeptide(L)'
;MRALFTYNPSEDSLLPCRDIGLPFKSGDILQIINVKDPNWWQAKNITAESDKIGLIPSQELEERRKAFVAPEADYVHKIGICGTRISKRKRKTMYRSVANCEFDKAELLLYEEVTRMPPFRRKTLVLIGVSGVGRRTLKNRLINSDVDKFGAVIPHTSRPKRALEENGSSYWFMDCEEMEEAVRNNEFLEYGEHNGNLYGTHLQSIKDVINSGRMCILDCAPNALKILHNSQELMPFVIFVAAPGMEQLKTIYADRRATGSNRNLSFDRQSSIRFSSRRARTLESLASLYEVMCPDLSLITVSYKLCSTQSSAWRT
;
A
#
# COMPACT_ATOMS: atom_id res chain seq x y z
N MET A 1 -3.74 -18.24 5.46
CA MET A 1 -2.82 -17.12 5.70
C MET A 1 -1.98 -16.88 4.45
N ARG A 2 -1.58 -15.64 4.19
CA ARG A 2 -0.59 -15.26 3.18
C ARG A 2 0.76 -15.09 3.87
N ALA A 3 1.80 -15.72 3.35
CA ALA A 3 3.16 -15.56 3.84
C ALA A 3 3.75 -14.23 3.36
N LEU A 4 4.43 -13.49 4.23
CA LEU A 4 5.08 -12.21 3.90
C LEU A 4 6.61 -12.31 3.84
N PHE A 5 7.14 -13.53 3.95
CA PHE A 5 8.56 -13.85 3.82
C PHE A 5 8.72 -15.18 3.08
N THR A 6 9.95 -15.47 2.67
CA THR A 6 10.31 -16.74 2.02
C THR A 6 10.92 -17.67 3.06
N TYR A 7 10.52 -18.93 3.05
CA TYR A 7 11.04 -19.96 3.94
C TYR A 7 11.67 -21.09 3.15
N ASN A 8 12.94 -21.37 3.46
CA ASN A 8 13.69 -22.49 2.91
C ASN A 8 14.02 -23.51 4.03
N PRO A 9 13.32 -24.66 4.09
CA PRO A 9 13.59 -25.72 5.06
C PRO A 9 15.02 -26.25 5.06
N SER A 10 15.74 -26.20 3.92
CA SER A 10 17.10 -26.75 3.85
C SER A 10 18.11 -25.93 4.66
N GLU A 11 17.82 -24.64 4.86
CA GLU A 11 18.66 -23.69 5.59
C GLU A 11 18.31 -23.65 7.09
N ASP A 12 17.23 -24.32 7.51
CA ASP A 12 16.73 -24.23 8.87
C ASP A 12 17.35 -25.31 9.78
N SER A 13 18.21 -24.86 10.70
CA SER A 13 18.88 -25.73 11.68
C SER A 13 17.99 -26.14 12.86
N LEU A 14 16.87 -25.45 13.08
CA LEU A 14 15.93 -25.75 14.16
C LEU A 14 14.82 -26.72 13.71
N LEU A 15 14.71 -26.97 12.41
CA LEU A 15 13.73 -27.90 11.86
C LEU A 15 14.13 -29.34 12.21
N PRO A 16 13.26 -30.14 12.87
CA PRO A 16 13.61 -31.49 13.34
C PRO A 16 14.07 -32.43 12.22
N CYS A 17 13.50 -32.29 11.02
CA CYS A 17 13.92 -33.01 9.83
C CYS A 17 13.65 -32.16 8.58
N ARG A 18 14.60 -32.08 7.64
CA ARG A 18 14.48 -31.22 6.45
C ARG A 18 13.36 -31.64 5.50
N ASP A 19 13.07 -32.94 5.41
CA ASP A 19 12.11 -33.49 4.44
C ASP A 19 10.64 -33.18 4.79
N ILE A 20 10.38 -32.92 6.08
CA ILE A 20 9.06 -32.57 6.60
C ILE A 20 8.76 -31.07 6.53
N GLY A 21 9.76 -30.24 6.20
CA GLY A 21 9.56 -28.81 6.02
C GLY A 21 8.78 -28.51 4.74
N LEU A 22 7.87 -27.54 4.82
CA LEU A 22 7.13 -27.02 3.67
C LEU A 22 7.78 -25.72 3.18
N PRO A 23 8.47 -25.72 2.02
CA PRO A 23 8.99 -24.48 1.46
C PRO A 23 7.84 -23.58 0.95
N PHE A 24 8.02 -22.27 1.09
CA PHE A 24 7.10 -21.28 0.52
C PHE A 24 7.83 -19.98 0.21
N LYS A 25 7.26 -19.19 -0.70
CA LYS A 25 7.74 -17.86 -1.06
C LYS A 25 6.85 -16.78 -0.44
N SER A 26 7.39 -15.58 -0.30
CA SER A 26 6.58 -14.40 0.04
C SER A 26 5.45 -14.22 -0.99
N GLY A 27 4.22 -14.09 -0.50
CA GLY A 27 2.99 -14.03 -1.29
C GLY A 27 2.20 -15.33 -1.34
N ASP A 28 2.80 -16.49 -1.02
CA ASP A 28 2.11 -17.78 -1.05
C ASP A 28 0.99 -17.86 -0.03
N ILE A 29 -0.08 -18.57 -0.38
CA ILE A 29 -1.24 -18.79 0.47
C ILE A 29 -1.13 -20.15 1.13
N LEU A 30 -1.02 -20.14 2.45
CA LEU A 30 -0.87 -21.29 3.30
C LEU A 30 -2.19 -21.58 4.03
N GLN A 31 -2.73 -22.78 3.83
CA GLN A 31 -3.80 -23.31 4.65
C GLN A 31 -3.19 -23.84 5.94
N ILE A 32 -3.47 -23.19 7.07
CA ILE A 32 -3.01 -23.66 8.37
C ILE A 32 -3.94 -24.79 8.83
N ILE A 33 -3.35 -25.95 9.12
CA ILE A 33 -4.07 -27.17 9.51
C ILE A 33 -3.99 -27.38 11.02
N ASN A 34 -2.81 -27.15 11.61
CA ASN A 34 -2.57 -27.39 13.02
C ASN A 34 -1.56 -26.40 13.59
N VAL A 35 -1.91 -25.80 14.73
CA VAL A 35 -1.10 -24.80 15.46
C VAL A 35 -0.76 -25.23 16.88
N LYS A 36 -0.94 -26.53 17.21
CA LYS A 36 -0.72 -27.05 18.57
C LYS A 36 0.72 -26.89 19.05
N ASP A 37 1.70 -27.04 18.15
CA ASP A 37 3.10 -26.79 18.49
C ASP A 37 3.39 -25.28 18.37
N PRO A 38 3.97 -24.66 19.41
CA PRO A 38 4.20 -23.22 19.45
C PRO A 38 5.28 -22.75 18.48
N ASN A 39 6.17 -23.63 18.01
CA ASN A 39 7.28 -23.31 17.11
C ASN A 39 7.01 -23.77 15.66
N TRP A 40 6.26 -24.85 15.46
CA TRP A 40 6.08 -25.48 14.16
C TRP A 40 4.61 -25.73 13.82
N TRP A 41 4.09 -24.99 12.85
CA TRP A 41 2.72 -25.19 12.38
C TRP A 41 2.69 -26.19 11.22
N GLN A 42 1.62 -27.00 11.15
CA GLN A 42 1.35 -27.82 9.98
C GLN A 42 0.50 -27.01 9.01
N ALA A 43 0.99 -26.90 7.77
CA ALA A 43 0.30 -26.16 6.73
C ALA A 43 0.38 -26.88 5.38
N LYS A 44 -0.44 -26.41 4.45
CA LYS A 44 -0.45 -26.80 3.04
C LYS A 44 -0.35 -25.54 2.18
N ASN A 45 0.51 -25.57 1.15
CA ASN A 45 0.65 -24.45 0.22
C ASN A 45 -0.41 -24.57 -0.89
N ILE A 46 -1.43 -23.73 -0.82
CA ILE A 46 -2.55 -23.75 -1.77
C ILE A 46 -2.16 -23.09 -3.10
N THR A 47 -1.22 -22.15 -3.08
CA THR A 47 -0.72 -21.47 -4.29
C THR A 47 0.08 -22.42 -5.18
N ALA A 48 0.84 -23.33 -4.59
CA ALA A 48 1.63 -24.32 -5.32
C ALA A 48 0.80 -25.53 -5.83
N GLU A 49 -0.52 -25.55 -5.58
CA GLU A 49 -1.43 -26.66 -5.92
C GLU A 49 -0.94 -28.03 -5.43
N SER A 50 -0.14 -28.06 -4.36
CA SER A 50 0.40 -29.29 -3.79
C SER A 50 -0.45 -29.76 -2.63
N ASP A 51 -0.81 -31.03 -2.62
CA ASP A 51 -1.45 -31.70 -1.48
C ASP A 51 -0.50 -32.03 -0.34
N LYS A 52 0.80 -31.72 -0.48
CA LYS A 52 1.79 -31.96 0.57
C LYS A 52 1.52 -31.08 1.79
N ILE A 53 1.32 -31.73 2.93
CA ILE A 53 1.34 -31.09 4.25
C ILE A 53 2.78 -31.12 4.77
N GLY A 54 3.25 -30.01 5.31
CA GLY A 54 4.55 -29.95 5.97
C GLY A 54 4.61 -28.88 7.05
N LEU A 55 5.75 -28.83 7.73
CA LEU A 55 6.00 -27.89 8.80
C LEU A 55 6.44 -26.53 8.27
N ILE A 56 5.86 -25.48 8.81
CA ILE A 56 6.28 -24.09 8.63
C ILE A 56 6.62 -23.48 9.99
N PRO A 57 7.55 -22.52 10.07
CA PRO A 57 7.83 -21.82 11.32
C PRO A 57 6.58 -21.08 11.78
N SER A 58 6.23 -21.22 13.05
CA SER A 58 5.15 -20.43 13.64
C SER A 58 5.48 -18.94 13.64
N GLN A 59 4.47 -18.12 13.84
CA GLN A 59 4.67 -16.69 14.05
C GLN A 59 5.63 -16.42 15.23
N GLU A 60 5.43 -17.10 16.36
CA GLU A 60 6.26 -16.91 17.57
C GLU A 60 7.73 -17.30 17.32
N LEU A 61 7.99 -18.41 16.63
CA LEU A 61 9.35 -18.85 16.31
C LEU A 61 10.07 -17.82 15.45
N GLU A 62 9.39 -17.30 14.43
CA GLU A 62 9.98 -16.36 13.49
C GLU A 62 10.13 -14.95 14.08
N GLU A 63 9.22 -14.52 14.96
CA GLU A 63 9.39 -13.33 15.80
C GLU A 63 10.63 -13.48 16.69
N ARG A 64 10.82 -14.62 17.36
CA ARG A 64 11.99 -14.88 18.20
C ARG A 64 13.30 -14.83 17.41
N ARG A 65 13.31 -15.36 16.18
CA ARG A 65 14.47 -15.31 15.27
C ARG A 65 14.84 -13.88 14.88
N LYS A 66 13.84 -13.05 14.56
CA LYS A 66 14.06 -11.66 14.13
C LYS A 66 14.26 -10.68 15.29
N ALA A 67 13.73 -11.00 16.48
CA ALA A 67 13.93 -10.23 17.69
C ALA A 67 15.30 -10.48 18.35
N PHE A 68 16.04 -11.51 17.92
CA PHE A 68 17.39 -11.76 18.40
C PHE A 68 18.34 -10.63 17.96
N VAL A 69 18.60 -9.72 18.89
CA VAL A 69 19.65 -8.70 18.76
C VAL A 69 20.88 -9.26 19.44
N ALA A 70 21.93 -9.52 18.68
CA ALA A 70 23.18 -9.98 19.24
C ALA A 70 23.73 -8.91 20.23
N PRO A 71 24.28 -9.29 21.40
CA PRO A 71 24.66 -8.35 22.46
C PRO A 71 25.60 -7.21 22.02
N GLU A 72 26.40 -7.42 20.97
CA GLU A 72 27.26 -6.43 20.34
C GLU A 72 26.50 -5.32 19.62
N ALA A 73 25.28 -5.60 19.12
CA ALA A 73 24.43 -4.65 18.40
C ALA A 73 23.67 -3.67 19.32
N ASP A 74 23.73 -3.88 20.64
CA ASP A 74 23.26 -2.95 21.68
C ASP A 74 24.14 -1.69 21.78
N TYR A 75 25.29 -1.66 21.10
CA TYR A 75 26.25 -0.57 21.14
C TYR A 75 26.40 0.11 19.78
N VAL A 76 26.57 1.44 19.78
CA VAL A 76 26.95 2.23 18.60
C VAL A 76 28.39 2.66 18.79
N HIS A 77 29.24 2.27 17.85
CA HIS A 77 30.63 2.71 17.79
C HIS A 77 30.73 3.99 16.94
N LYS A 78 31.18 5.09 17.56
CA LYS A 78 31.52 6.33 16.85
C LYS A 78 33.02 6.56 16.96
N ILE A 79 33.63 7.06 15.88
CA ILE A 79 35.02 7.51 15.89
C ILE A 79 35.01 8.97 16.32
N GLY A 80 35.70 9.28 17.43
CA GLY A 80 35.86 10.65 17.93
C GLY A 80 36.84 11.47 17.07
N ILE A 81 36.87 12.79 17.29
CA ILE A 81 37.74 13.74 16.56
C ILE A 81 39.23 13.37 16.66
N CYS A 82 39.66 12.65 17.71
CA CYS A 82 41.04 12.17 17.88
C CYS A 82 41.26 10.69 17.51
N GLY A 83 40.35 10.06 16.75
CA GLY A 83 40.49 8.67 16.29
C GLY A 83 40.14 7.60 17.33
N THR A 84 39.77 7.97 18.55
CA THR A 84 39.33 7.03 19.58
C THR A 84 37.94 6.47 19.27
N ARG A 85 37.79 5.13 19.33
CA ARG A 85 36.49 4.46 19.17
C ARG A 85 35.71 4.56 20.48
N ILE A 86 34.63 5.34 20.48
CA ILE A 86 33.72 5.46 21.62
C ILE A 86 32.52 4.53 21.36
N SER A 87 32.33 3.55 22.24
CA SER A 87 31.16 2.68 22.26
C SER A 87 30.09 3.28 23.17
N LYS A 88 28.90 3.59 22.64
CA LYS A 88 27.74 4.05 23.43
C LYS A 88 26.61 3.04 23.34
N ARG A 89 26.06 2.63 24.49
CA ARG A 89 24.87 1.76 24.54
C ARG A 89 23.66 2.50 23.96
N LYS A 90 22.91 1.84 23.06
CA LYS A 90 21.66 2.35 22.49
C LYS A 90 20.63 2.53 23.61
N ARG A 91 19.95 3.68 23.65
CA ARG A 91 18.85 3.91 24.59
C ARG A 91 17.62 3.14 24.13
N LYS A 92 16.99 2.42 25.06
CA LYS A 92 15.67 1.82 24.86
C LYS A 92 14.61 2.91 25.05
N THR A 93 13.84 3.21 24.02
CA THR A 93 12.77 4.22 24.07
C THR A 93 11.47 3.55 24.51
N MET A 94 10.78 4.11 25.50
CA MET A 94 9.45 3.64 25.90
C MET A 94 8.40 4.03 24.86
N TYR A 95 7.45 3.13 24.59
CA TYR A 95 6.34 3.35 23.68
C TYR A 95 5.51 4.57 24.11
N ARG A 96 5.25 5.47 23.17
CA ARG A 96 4.33 6.61 23.31
C ARG A 96 3.34 6.54 22.17
N SER A 97 2.05 6.55 22.48
CA SER A 97 0.94 6.49 21.50
C SER A 97 1.01 7.60 20.45
N VAL A 98 1.49 8.79 20.82
CA VAL A 98 1.66 9.93 19.89
C VAL A 98 2.77 9.69 18.84
N ALA A 99 3.74 8.84 19.15
CA ALA A 99 4.81 8.45 18.23
C ALA A 99 4.55 7.07 17.60
N ASN A 100 3.29 6.62 17.54
CA ASN A 100 2.93 5.31 17.00
C ASN A 100 3.49 5.10 15.58
N CYS A 101 3.53 6.15 14.76
CA CYS A 101 4.12 6.08 13.42
C CYS A 101 5.63 5.74 13.39
N GLU A 102 6.37 6.02 14.46
CA GLU A 102 7.78 5.63 14.63
C GLU A 102 7.93 4.21 15.15
N PHE A 103 7.00 3.74 15.99
CA PHE A 103 6.99 2.41 16.58
C PHE A 103 6.40 1.34 15.64
N ASP A 104 5.46 1.71 14.75
CA ASP A 104 4.93 0.84 13.67
C ASP A 104 6.05 0.28 12.77
N LYS A 105 7.24 0.91 12.77
CA LYS A 105 8.42 0.39 12.06
C LYS A 105 8.94 -0.94 12.65
N ALA A 106 8.47 -1.33 13.84
CA ALA A 106 8.91 -2.52 14.57
C ALA A 106 7.91 -3.69 14.51
N GLU A 107 6.73 -3.53 13.90
CA GLU A 107 5.78 -4.63 13.76
C GLU A 107 6.25 -5.59 12.65
N LEU A 108 6.61 -6.82 13.03
CA LEU A 108 7.06 -7.85 12.09
C LEU A 108 5.84 -8.48 11.42
N LEU A 109 5.50 -7.99 10.24
CA LEU A 109 4.51 -8.61 9.36
C LEU A 109 5.08 -9.92 8.77
N LEU A 110 4.70 -11.06 9.35
CA LEU A 110 5.19 -12.40 8.96
C LEU A 110 4.15 -13.19 8.19
N TYR A 111 2.95 -13.27 8.75
CA TYR A 111 1.79 -13.91 8.16
C TYR A 111 0.64 -12.94 8.20
N GLU A 112 -0.16 -12.97 7.15
CA GLU A 112 -1.37 -12.18 7.05
C GLU A 112 -2.56 -13.12 6.92
N GLU A 113 -3.53 -13.01 7.80
CA GLU A 113 -4.74 -13.81 7.67
C GLU A 113 -5.50 -13.40 6.41
N VAL A 114 -5.92 -14.38 5.60
CA VAL A 114 -6.68 -14.13 4.37
C VAL A 114 -7.86 -15.10 4.27
N THR A 115 -8.93 -14.65 3.63
CA THR A 115 -10.13 -15.45 3.32
C THR A 115 -10.45 -15.38 1.83
N ARG A 116 -11.07 -16.45 1.31
CA ARG A 116 -11.65 -16.47 -0.04
C ARG A 116 -12.94 -15.68 -0.01
N MET A 117 -13.08 -14.75 -0.94
CA MET A 117 -14.31 -14.00 -1.17
C MET A 117 -14.88 -14.35 -2.54
N PRO A 118 -16.22 -14.36 -2.67
CA PRO A 118 -16.86 -14.34 -3.97
C PRO A 118 -16.34 -13.16 -4.82
N PRO A 119 -16.50 -13.20 -6.15
CA PRO A 119 -16.16 -12.05 -7.00
C PRO A 119 -16.78 -10.77 -6.45
N PHE A 120 -15.94 -9.76 -6.22
CA PHE A 120 -16.38 -8.47 -5.73
C PHE A 120 -15.72 -7.34 -6.53
N ARG A 121 -16.44 -6.24 -6.69
CA ARG A 121 -15.92 -5.07 -7.38
C ARG A 121 -15.12 -4.21 -6.40
N ARG A 122 -13.85 -3.94 -6.73
CA ARG A 122 -13.05 -2.94 -6.01
C ARG A 122 -13.68 -1.55 -6.17
N LYS A 123 -13.73 -0.80 -5.07
CA LYS A 123 -14.33 0.54 -5.02
C LYS A 123 -13.29 1.64 -5.22
N THR A 124 -12.05 1.39 -4.82
CA THR A 124 -10.97 2.38 -4.89
C THR A 124 -9.74 1.79 -5.58
N LEU A 125 -9.14 2.54 -6.51
CA LEU A 125 -7.84 2.27 -7.10
C LEU A 125 -6.83 3.27 -6.55
N VAL A 126 -5.75 2.79 -5.93
CA VAL A 126 -4.74 3.62 -5.27
C VAL A 126 -3.42 3.53 -6.02
N LEU A 127 -2.91 4.67 -6.48
CA LEU A 127 -1.65 4.78 -7.22
C LEU A 127 -0.54 5.32 -6.30
N ILE A 128 0.39 4.45 -5.93
CA ILE A 128 1.58 4.78 -5.11
C ILE A 128 2.82 4.80 -5.99
N GLY A 129 3.81 5.63 -5.65
CA GLY A 129 5.06 5.73 -6.40
C GLY A 129 5.79 7.03 -6.10
N VAL A 130 7.06 7.11 -6.50
CA VAL A 130 7.88 8.32 -6.26
C VAL A 130 7.33 9.52 -7.04
N SER A 131 7.68 10.74 -6.62
CA SER A 131 7.28 11.94 -7.35
C SER A 131 7.84 11.92 -8.77
N GLY A 132 7.06 12.38 -9.75
CA GLY A 132 7.48 12.46 -11.15
C GLY A 132 7.29 11.21 -12.01
N VAL A 133 6.90 10.04 -11.46
CA VAL A 133 6.65 8.82 -12.26
C VAL A 133 5.37 8.86 -13.12
N GLY A 134 4.58 9.94 -13.01
CA GLY A 134 3.37 10.13 -13.82
C GLY A 134 2.08 9.58 -13.20
N ARG A 135 1.98 9.44 -11.87
CA ARG A 135 0.75 8.98 -11.18
C ARG A 135 -0.47 9.84 -11.53
N ARG A 136 -0.37 11.16 -11.38
CA ARG A 136 -1.44 12.12 -11.75
C ARG A 136 -1.85 12.02 -13.23
N THR A 137 -0.86 11.77 -14.07
CA THR A 137 -1.01 11.63 -15.52
C THR A 137 -1.72 10.35 -15.90
N LEU A 138 -1.49 9.27 -15.15
CA LEU A 138 -2.18 8.00 -15.28
C LEU A 138 -3.62 8.11 -14.80
N LYS A 139 -3.82 8.66 -13.59
CA LYS A 139 -5.14 8.96 -13.01
C LYS A 139 -6.04 9.70 -13.99
N ASN A 140 -5.58 10.84 -14.50
CA ASN A 140 -6.37 11.67 -15.42
C ASN A 140 -6.72 10.93 -16.72
N ARG A 141 -5.85 10.04 -17.20
CA ARG A 141 -6.14 9.26 -18.41
C ARG A 141 -7.16 8.16 -18.18
N LEU A 142 -7.09 7.47 -17.05
CA LEU A 142 -8.08 6.46 -16.70
C LEU A 142 -9.47 7.10 -16.59
N ILE A 143 -9.56 8.25 -15.93
CA ILE A 143 -10.82 9.00 -15.82
C ILE A 143 -11.33 9.43 -17.21
N ASN A 144 -10.45 9.98 -18.05
CA ASN A 144 -10.85 10.42 -19.39
C ASN A 144 -11.15 9.26 -20.35
N SER A 145 -10.68 8.05 -20.08
CA SER A 145 -11.02 6.88 -20.91
C SER A 145 -12.45 6.40 -20.68
N ASP A 146 -12.96 6.55 -19.46
CA ASP A 146 -14.32 6.14 -19.10
C ASP A 146 -14.76 6.93 -17.85
N VAL A 147 -15.49 8.02 -18.08
CA VAL A 147 -15.93 8.96 -17.03
C VAL A 147 -17.06 8.38 -16.18
N ASP A 148 -17.82 7.44 -16.72
CA ASP A 148 -18.94 6.78 -16.03
C ASP A 148 -18.44 5.66 -15.12
N LYS A 149 -17.24 5.13 -15.37
CA LYS A 149 -16.62 4.08 -14.57
C LYS A 149 -15.64 4.60 -13.53
N PHE A 150 -14.92 5.69 -13.81
CA PHE A 150 -13.85 6.19 -12.96
C PHE A 150 -14.12 7.61 -12.47
N GLY A 151 -13.83 7.87 -11.19
CA GLY A 151 -13.97 9.19 -10.58
C GLY A 151 -12.70 9.63 -9.85
N ALA A 152 -12.45 10.95 -9.84
CA ALA A 152 -11.47 11.57 -8.96
C ALA A 152 -12.17 12.29 -7.80
N VAL A 153 -11.47 12.37 -6.69
CA VAL A 153 -11.88 13.17 -5.53
C VAL A 153 -11.45 14.61 -5.74
N ILE A 154 -12.32 15.54 -5.34
CA ILE A 154 -12.00 16.96 -5.25
C ILE A 154 -11.44 17.22 -3.85
N PRO A 155 -10.19 17.69 -3.74
CA PRO A 155 -9.57 17.95 -2.44
C PRO A 155 -10.19 19.16 -1.75
N HIS A 156 -10.04 19.23 -0.43
CA HIS A 156 -10.41 20.39 0.38
C HIS A 156 -9.22 21.31 0.60
N THR A 157 -9.48 22.60 0.83
CA THR A 157 -8.47 23.56 1.21
C THR A 157 -9.02 24.64 2.14
N SER A 158 -8.18 25.09 3.08
CA SER A 158 -8.45 26.29 3.89
C SER A 158 -8.08 27.60 3.20
N ARG A 159 -7.51 27.54 1.99
CA ARG A 159 -7.17 28.73 1.22
C ARG A 159 -8.44 29.49 0.81
N PRO A 160 -8.49 30.82 0.95
CA PRO A 160 -9.59 31.61 0.41
C PRO A 160 -9.82 31.39 -1.09
N LYS A 161 -11.09 31.23 -1.45
CA LYS A 161 -11.55 31.11 -2.85
C LYS A 161 -11.21 32.38 -3.63
N ARG A 162 -10.62 32.24 -4.82
CA ARG A 162 -10.38 33.39 -5.73
C ARG A 162 -11.65 33.75 -6.51
N ALA A 163 -11.69 34.95 -7.06
CA ALA A 163 -12.86 35.47 -7.80
C ALA A 163 -13.33 34.58 -8.97
N LEU A 164 -12.41 33.87 -9.63
CA LEU A 164 -12.69 32.98 -10.77
C LEU A 164 -12.80 31.49 -10.37
N GLU A 165 -12.72 31.18 -9.09
CA GLU A 165 -12.82 29.80 -8.59
C GLU A 165 -14.23 29.52 -8.06
N GLU A 166 -14.74 28.35 -8.37
CA GLU A 166 -16.02 27.85 -7.89
C GLU A 166 -15.81 26.73 -6.87
N ASN A 167 -16.64 26.72 -5.83
CA ASN A 167 -16.60 25.68 -4.81
C ASN A 167 -17.08 24.35 -5.40
N GLY A 168 -16.35 23.28 -5.14
CA GLY A 168 -16.66 21.95 -5.70
C GLY A 168 -16.27 21.76 -7.16
N SER A 169 -15.50 22.69 -7.76
CA SER A 169 -14.93 22.52 -9.10
C SER A 169 -13.49 21.99 -9.04
N SER A 170 -12.58 22.76 -8.46
CA SER A 170 -11.17 22.35 -8.27
C SER A 170 -10.83 22.02 -6.82
N TYR A 171 -11.50 22.69 -5.89
CA TYR A 171 -11.37 22.47 -4.45
C TYR A 171 -12.73 22.63 -3.79
N TRP A 172 -12.91 21.93 -2.68
CA TRP A 172 -13.85 22.32 -1.65
C TRP A 172 -13.17 23.32 -0.71
N PHE A 173 -13.69 24.54 -0.68
CA PHE A 173 -13.19 25.59 0.20
C PHE A 173 -13.90 25.49 1.54
N MET A 174 -13.14 25.43 2.62
CA MET A 174 -13.63 25.34 3.99
C MET A 174 -12.82 26.26 4.90
N ASP A 175 -13.33 26.61 6.07
CA ASP A 175 -12.60 27.47 6.98
C ASP A 175 -11.43 26.71 7.63
N CYS A 176 -10.38 27.45 8.03
CA CYS A 176 -9.17 26.82 8.60
C CYS A 176 -9.49 26.09 9.90
N GLU A 177 -10.31 26.67 10.76
CA GLU A 177 -10.71 26.08 12.05
C GLU A 177 -11.50 24.79 11.85
N GLU A 178 -12.45 24.79 10.92
CA GLU A 178 -13.24 23.60 10.54
C GLU A 178 -12.33 22.49 9.99
N MET A 179 -11.37 22.85 9.15
CA MET A 179 -10.44 21.88 8.55
C MET A 179 -9.54 21.25 9.61
N GLU A 180 -9.04 22.05 10.56
CA GLU A 180 -8.25 21.54 11.68
C GLU A 180 -9.06 20.63 12.61
N GLU A 181 -10.33 20.93 12.84
CA GLU A 181 -11.23 20.07 13.61
C GLU A 181 -11.47 18.72 12.91
N ALA A 182 -11.81 18.74 11.63
CA ALA A 182 -11.97 17.53 10.83
C ALA A 182 -10.68 16.68 10.78
N VAL A 183 -9.51 17.34 10.73
CA VAL A 183 -8.21 16.66 10.87
C VAL A 183 -8.05 16.00 12.24
N ARG A 184 -8.41 16.68 13.34
CA ARG A 184 -8.39 16.10 14.70
C ARG A 184 -9.34 14.91 14.84
N ASN A 185 -10.46 14.94 14.13
CA ASN A 185 -11.46 13.86 14.10
C ASN A 185 -11.09 12.70 13.15
N ASN A 186 -9.92 12.73 12.50
CA ASN A 186 -9.44 11.73 11.55
C ASN A 186 -10.33 11.58 10.30
N GLU A 187 -10.94 12.67 9.83
CA GLU A 187 -11.84 12.66 8.68
C GLU A 187 -11.11 12.84 7.33
N PHE A 188 -9.80 13.07 7.37
CA PHE A 188 -8.94 13.21 6.20
C PHE A 188 -8.09 11.96 5.96
N LEU A 189 -8.03 11.52 4.70
CA LEU A 189 -7.12 10.47 4.26
C LEU A 189 -5.65 10.94 4.32
N GLU A 190 -5.41 12.14 3.81
CA GLU A 190 -4.13 12.81 3.85
C GLU A 190 -4.35 14.31 3.84
N TYR A 191 -3.48 15.04 4.52
CA TYR A 191 -3.49 16.49 4.56
C TYR A 191 -2.05 17.01 4.65
N GLY A 192 -1.87 18.27 4.26
CA GLY A 192 -0.60 18.96 4.33
C GLY A 192 -0.78 20.47 4.22
N GLU A 193 0.26 21.19 4.60
CA GLU A 193 0.28 22.65 4.54
C GLU A 193 1.09 23.11 3.34
N HIS A 194 0.58 24.12 2.63
CA HIS A 194 1.30 24.80 1.56
C HIS A 194 1.00 26.30 1.59
N ASN A 195 2.05 27.11 1.70
CA ASN A 195 1.96 28.58 1.80
C ASN A 195 0.98 29.04 2.89
N GLY A 196 1.06 28.45 4.09
CA GLY A 196 0.20 28.82 5.23
C GLY A 196 -1.27 28.40 5.11
N ASN A 197 -1.62 27.58 4.11
CA ASN A 197 -2.98 27.05 3.94
C ASN A 197 -2.96 25.53 3.96
N LEU A 198 -4.00 24.93 4.50
CA LEU A 198 -4.19 23.49 4.56
C LEU A 198 -4.81 22.98 3.26
N TYR A 199 -4.40 21.78 2.86
CA TYR A 199 -4.93 21.03 1.72
C TYR A 199 -5.07 19.56 2.12
N GLY A 200 -6.14 18.90 1.70
CA GLY A 200 -6.33 17.49 2.05
C GLY A 200 -7.41 16.77 1.24
N THR A 201 -7.40 15.45 1.31
CA THR A 201 -8.42 14.60 0.70
C THR A 201 -9.35 14.08 1.80
N HIS A 202 -10.58 14.59 1.83
CA HIS A 202 -11.57 14.20 2.83
C HIS A 202 -12.11 12.78 2.56
N LEU A 203 -12.28 11.97 3.61
CA LEU A 203 -12.76 10.60 3.50
C LEU A 203 -14.18 10.54 2.92
N GLN A 204 -15.05 11.49 3.28
CA GLN A 204 -16.41 11.56 2.73
C GLN A 204 -16.40 11.74 1.21
N SER A 205 -15.52 12.58 0.67
CA SER A 205 -15.45 12.80 -0.78
C SER A 205 -14.99 11.56 -1.55
N ILE A 206 -14.24 10.66 -0.91
CA ILE A 206 -13.93 9.34 -1.47
C ILE A 206 -15.21 8.50 -1.51
N LYS A 207 -15.96 8.47 -0.41
CA LYS A 207 -17.23 7.73 -0.29
C LYS A 207 -18.27 8.22 -1.30
N ASP A 208 -18.36 9.52 -1.53
CA ASP A 208 -19.31 10.11 -2.48
C ASP A 208 -19.03 9.63 -3.92
N VAL A 209 -17.75 9.54 -4.32
CA VAL A 209 -17.37 8.98 -5.63
C VAL A 209 -17.77 7.51 -5.71
N ILE A 210 -17.51 6.73 -4.66
CA ILE A 210 -17.88 5.31 -4.59
C ILE A 210 -19.40 5.13 -4.68
N ASN A 211 -20.16 5.93 -3.93
CA ASN A 211 -21.63 5.88 -3.88
C ASN A 211 -22.27 6.30 -5.21
N SER A 212 -21.57 7.11 -6.02
CA SER A 212 -21.98 7.40 -7.40
C SER A 212 -21.80 6.22 -8.37
N GLY A 213 -21.38 5.04 -7.90
CA GLY A 213 -21.18 3.84 -8.71
C GLY A 213 -19.85 3.78 -9.46
N ARG A 214 -18.99 4.80 -9.27
CA ARG A 214 -17.68 4.92 -9.91
C ARG A 214 -16.57 4.36 -9.02
N MET A 215 -15.55 3.81 -9.66
CA MET A 215 -14.30 3.48 -8.99
C MET A 215 -13.51 4.76 -8.70
N CYS A 216 -13.24 5.02 -7.43
CA CYS A 216 -12.47 6.18 -7.01
C CYS A 216 -10.97 5.96 -7.27
N ILE A 217 -10.33 6.84 -8.04
CA ILE A 217 -8.88 6.77 -8.31
C ILE A 217 -8.15 7.78 -7.44
N LEU A 218 -7.27 7.28 -6.56
CA LEU A 218 -6.46 8.06 -5.61
C LEU A 218 -4.99 8.05 -6.02
N ASP A 219 -4.30 9.19 -5.91
CA ASP A 219 -2.85 9.35 -6.08
C ASP A 219 -2.16 9.86 -4.81
N CYS A 220 -2.41 9.17 -3.69
CA CYS A 220 -1.96 9.56 -2.36
C CYS A 220 -0.50 9.17 -2.05
N ALA A 221 0.01 9.63 -0.91
CA ALA A 221 1.30 9.21 -0.35
C ALA A 221 1.23 7.78 0.25
N PRO A 222 2.37 7.07 0.41
CA PRO A 222 2.38 5.74 1.04
C PRO A 222 1.79 5.69 2.45
N ASN A 223 1.91 6.78 3.21
CA ASN A 223 1.37 6.86 4.58
C ASN A 223 -0.16 6.70 4.62
N ALA A 224 -0.86 7.12 3.57
CA ALA A 224 -2.31 6.97 3.45
C ALA A 224 -2.76 5.51 3.38
N LEU A 225 -1.86 4.58 2.99
CA LEU A 225 -2.18 3.15 2.94
C LEU A 225 -2.57 2.59 4.31
N LYS A 226 -2.08 3.18 5.42
CA LYS A 226 -2.47 2.74 6.77
C LYS A 226 -3.96 2.88 7.02
N ILE A 227 -4.55 3.97 6.53
CA ILE A 227 -5.99 4.26 6.66
C ILE A 227 -6.78 3.41 5.67
N LEU A 228 -6.24 3.21 4.46
CA LEU A 228 -6.93 2.47 3.38
C LEU A 228 -6.94 0.95 3.63
N HIS A 229 -5.85 0.36 4.10
CA HIS A 229 -5.61 -1.10 4.12
C HIS A 229 -6.70 -1.89 4.85
N ASN A 230 -7.31 -1.30 5.88
CA ASN A 230 -8.32 -1.95 6.71
C ASN A 230 -9.74 -1.41 6.46
N SER A 231 -9.91 -0.52 5.48
CA SER A 231 -11.22 0.07 5.20
C SER A 231 -12.07 -0.82 4.30
N GLN A 232 -13.00 -1.56 4.93
CA GLN A 232 -13.99 -2.38 4.23
C GLN A 232 -14.88 -1.55 3.29
N GLU A 233 -15.13 -0.29 3.64
CA GLU A 233 -15.94 0.60 2.83
C GLU A 233 -15.24 1.00 1.54
N LEU A 234 -13.92 1.21 1.60
CA LEU A 234 -13.13 1.72 0.47
C LEU A 234 -12.59 0.62 -0.44
N MET A 235 -12.41 -0.61 0.08
CA MET A 235 -11.89 -1.78 -0.65
C MET A 235 -10.77 -1.43 -1.64
N PRO A 236 -9.65 -0.88 -1.16
CA PRO A 236 -8.61 -0.36 -2.04
C PRO A 236 -7.95 -1.48 -2.83
N PHE A 237 -7.58 -1.17 -4.07
CA PHE A 237 -6.64 -1.92 -4.87
C PHE A 237 -5.41 -1.05 -5.10
N VAL A 238 -4.27 -1.47 -4.57
CA VAL A 238 -3.06 -0.64 -4.53
C VAL A 238 -2.12 -1.07 -5.65
N ILE A 239 -1.71 -0.11 -6.48
CA ILE A 239 -0.74 -0.29 -7.54
C ILE A 239 0.47 0.59 -7.26
N PHE A 240 1.65 -0.03 -7.21
CA PHE A 240 2.91 0.67 -7.16
C PHE A 240 3.42 0.96 -8.58
N VAL A 241 3.52 2.24 -8.92
CA VAL A 241 4.09 2.74 -10.16
C VAL A 241 5.58 2.97 -9.96
N ALA A 242 6.38 1.99 -10.39
CA ALA A 242 7.83 2.05 -10.30
C ALA A 242 8.42 3.09 -11.25
N ALA A 243 9.51 3.73 -10.83
CA ALA A 243 10.32 4.56 -11.72
C ALA A 243 11.00 3.67 -12.78
N PRO A 244 11.19 4.17 -14.02
CA PRO A 244 11.96 3.44 -15.02
C PRO A 244 13.42 3.31 -14.59
N GLY A 245 14.11 2.28 -15.12
CA GLY A 245 15.52 2.03 -14.80
C GLY A 245 16.43 3.21 -15.20
N MET A 246 17.59 3.32 -14.56
CA MET A 246 18.52 4.44 -14.74
C MET A 246 18.91 4.69 -16.22
N GLU A 247 19.16 3.62 -16.98
CA GLU A 247 19.48 3.74 -18.41
C GLU A 247 18.32 4.33 -19.22
N GLN A 248 17.10 3.92 -18.91
CA GLN A 248 15.91 4.47 -19.57
C GLN A 248 15.69 5.93 -19.18
N LEU A 249 15.95 6.29 -17.91
CA LEU A 249 15.93 7.68 -17.48
C LEU A 249 16.94 8.51 -18.29
N LYS A 250 18.20 8.04 -18.42
CA LYS A 250 19.23 8.73 -19.22
C LYS A 250 18.77 8.97 -20.65
N THR A 251 18.19 7.98 -21.32
CA THR A 251 17.65 8.16 -22.68
C THR A 251 16.54 9.21 -22.72
N ILE A 252 15.58 9.15 -21.79
CA ILE A 252 14.49 10.14 -21.70
C ILE A 252 15.03 11.56 -21.49
N TYR A 253 16.07 11.72 -20.66
CA TYR A 253 16.72 13.00 -20.43
C TYR A 253 17.55 13.46 -21.65
N ALA A 254 18.21 12.54 -22.37
CA ALA A 254 19.00 12.84 -23.56
C ALA A 254 18.11 13.31 -24.73
N ASP A 255 17.02 12.59 -25.01
CA ASP A 255 16.01 12.97 -26.02
C ASP A 255 15.38 14.34 -25.73
N ARG A 256 15.25 14.69 -24.45
CA ARG A 256 14.76 16.01 -24.02
C ARG A 256 15.76 17.14 -24.20
N ARG A 257 17.06 16.88 -24.02
CA ARG A 257 18.10 17.88 -24.33
C ARG A 257 18.14 18.17 -25.82
N ALA A 258 17.95 17.15 -26.65
CA ALA A 258 17.86 17.31 -28.11
C ALA A 258 16.63 18.12 -28.56
N THR A 259 15.58 18.20 -27.74
CA THR A 259 14.33 18.93 -28.03
C THR A 259 14.17 20.27 -27.28
N GLY A 260 15.19 20.76 -26.57
CA GLY A 260 15.22 22.11 -25.99
C GLY A 260 14.21 22.41 -24.86
N SER A 261 13.52 21.40 -24.32
CA SER A 261 12.46 21.59 -23.33
C SER A 261 12.99 21.55 -21.88
N ASN A 262 13.31 22.72 -21.32
CA ASN A 262 13.73 22.90 -19.92
C ASN A 262 12.54 23.08 -18.94
N ARG A 263 11.48 22.27 -19.09
CA ARG A 263 10.33 22.29 -18.17
C ARG A 263 10.53 21.26 -17.05
N ASN A 264 10.38 21.73 -15.80
CA ASN A 264 10.16 20.89 -14.61
C ASN A 264 9.06 19.85 -14.92
N LEU A 265 9.09 18.69 -14.25
CA LEU A 265 8.21 17.52 -14.47
C LEU A 265 6.69 17.78 -14.23
N SER A 266 6.12 18.90 -14.65
CA SER A 266 4.69 19.05 -14.90
C SER A 266 4.36 18.43 -16.25
N PHE A 267 3.70 17.28 -16.20
CA PHE A 267 3.26 16.55 -17.37
C PHE A 267 2.16 17.36 -18.09
N ASP A 268 2.57 18.08 -19.13
CA ASP A 268 1.73 19.07 -19.78
C ASP A 268 0.62 18.46 -20.65
N ARG A 269 -0.59 19.04 -20.52
CA ARG A 269 -1.89 18.53 -20.98
C ARG A 269 -1.99 18.36 -22.50
N GLN A 270 -1.14 19.03 -23.27
CA GLN A 270 -1.21 19.11 -24.74
C GLN A 270 -0.50 17.99 -25.51
N SER A 271 0.41 17.23 -24.91
CA SER A 271 1.06 16.09 -25.61
C SER A 271 0.22 14.80 -25.60
N SER A 272 -0.94 14.83 -24.95
CA SER A 272 -1.75 13.64 -24.63
C SER A 272 -2.40 12.95 -25.83
N ILE A 273 -2.44 13.57 -27.01
CA ILE A 273 -3.24 13.12 -28.17
C ILE A 273 -2.49 12.10 -29.04
N ARG A 274 -1.16 11.94 -28.91
CA ARG A 274 -0.47 10.87 -29.64
C ARG A 274 -0.43 9.59 -28.82
N PHE A 275 -1.12 8.57 -29.34
CA PHE A 275 -0.98 7.17 -28.98
C PHE A 275 0.47 6.71 -29.25
N SER A 276 1.42 7.03 -28.36
CA SER A 276 2.77 6.48 -28.43
C SER A 276 2.93 5.28 -27.48
N SER A 277 3.53 4.25 -28.07
CA SER A 277 3.58 2.81 -27.75
C SER A 277 3.89 2.36 -26.32
N ARG A 278 4.34 3.23 -25.39
CA ARG A 278 4.64 2.84 -24.00
C ARG A 278 3.50 3.12 -23.03
N ARG A 279 2.85 4.29 -23.16
CA ARG A 279 1.75 4.69 -22.28
C ARG A 279 0.46 3.94 -22.59
N ALA A 280 0.27 3.54 -23.85
CA ALA A 280 -0.80 2.65 -24.27
C ALA A 280 -0.68 1.28 -23.59
N ARG A 281 0.52 0.68 -23.56
CA ARG A 281 0.77 -0.61 -22.89
C ARG A 281 0.52 -0.59 -21.39
N THR A 282 0.90 0.48 -20.69
CA THR A 282 0.58 0.62 -19.26
C THR A 282 -0.93 0.74 -19.03
N LEU A 283 -1.65 1.47 -19.88
CA LEU A 283 -3.10 1.60 -19.78
C LEU A 283 -3.82 0.30 -20.14
N GLU A 284 -3.37 -0.39 -21.18
CA GLU A 284 -3.84 -1.72 -21.57
C GLU A 284 -3.57 -2.75 -20.47
N SER A 285 -2.39 -2.72 -19.84
CA SER A 285 -2.08 -3.54 -18.67
C SER A 285 -2.97 -3.21 -17.46
N LEU A 286 -3.41 -1.97 -17.28
CA LEU A 286 -4.29 -1.59 -16.17
C LEU A 286 -5.75 -1.91 -16.46
N ALA A 287 -6.18 -1.76 -17.72
CA ALA A 287 -7.49 -2.17 -18.18
C ALA A 287 -7.63 -3.70 -18.12
N SER A 288 -6.59 -4.44 -18.54
CA SER A 288 -6.56 -5.90 -18.40
C SER A 288 -6.48 -6.32 -16.94
N LEU A 289 -5.73 -5.62 -16.08
CA LEU A 289 -5.79 -5.84 -14.63
C LEU A 289 -7.21 -5.65 -14.10
N TYR A 290 -7.98 -4.67 -14.58
CA TYR A 290 -9.38 -4.50 -14.19
C TYR A 290 -10.27 -5.66 -14.65
N GLU A 291 -10.09 -6.18 -15.86
CA GLU A 291 -10.81 -7.37 -16.33
C GLU A 291 -10.43 -8.62 -15.52
N VAL A 292 -9.14 -8.77 -15.19
CA VAL A 292 -8.58 -9.82 -14.31
C VAL A 292 -8.91 -9.61 -12.83
N MET A 293 -9.49 -8.47 -12.45
CA MET A 293 -10.06 -8.27 -11.11
C MET A 293 -11.51 -8.78 -10.99
N CYS A 294 -12.11 -9.19 -12.11
CA CYS A 294 -13.44 -9.77 -12.21
C CYS A 294 -13.55 -11.31 -12.43
N PRO A 295 -12.52 -12.17 -12.23
CA PRO A 295 -12.70 -13.61 -12.33
C PRO A 295 -13.00 -14.23 -10.96
N ASP A 296 -13.99 -15.11 -11.00
CA ASP A 296 -14.58 -16.11 -10.09
C ASP A 296 -14.16 -16.30 -8.62
N LEU A 297 -13.02 -15.84 -8.09
CA LEU A 297 -12.73 -15.82 -6.64
C LEU A 297 -11.51 -14.94 -6.36
N SER A 298 -11.60 -14.02 -5.40
CA SER A 298 -10.45 -13.20 -4.97
C SER A 298 -10.21 -13.30 -3.46
N LEU A 299 -8.94 -13.22 -3.05
CA LEU A 299 -8.55 -13.28 -1.62
C LEU A 299 -8.49 -11.88 -1.02
N ILE A 300 -8.99 -11.74 0.22
CA ILE A 300 -8.84 -10.53 1.03
C ILE A 300 -8.28 -10.88 2.41
N THR A 301 -7.69 -9.91 3.08
CA THR A 301 -7.21 -10.02 4.47
C THR A 301 -8.38 -10.26 5.44
N VAL A 302 -8.21 -11.00 6.53
CA VAL A 302 -9.32 -11.40 7.46
C VAL A 302 -9.68 -10.33 8.48
N SER A 303 -8.87 -9.27 8.63
CA SER A 303 -9.24 -8.07 9.41
C SER A 303 -10.55 -7.43 8.94
N TYR A 304 -11.03 -7.84 7.77
CA TYR A 304 -12.35 -7.61 7.21
C TYR A 304 -13.39 -8.54 7.89
N LYS A 305 -13.58 -8.42 9.21
CA LYS A 305 -14.62 -9.16 9.92
C LYS A 305 -15.99 -8.72 9.37
N LEU A 306 -16.73 -9.67 8.82
CA LEU A 306 -18.11 -9.54 8.36
C LEU A 306 -18.96 -8.84 9.44
N CYS A 307 -19.21 -7.55 9.27
CA CYS A 307 -20.41 -6.95 9.83
C CYS A 307 -21.56 -7.27 8.86
N SER A 308 -22.03 -8.51 8.93
CA SER A 308 -23.35 -8.86 8.42
C SER A 308 -23.99 -9.75 9.48
N THR A 309 -24.80 -9.13 10.33
CA THR A 309 -25.97 -9.77 10.90
C THR A 309 -26.74 -10.47 9.78
N GLN A 310 -26.58 -11.78 9.64
CA GLN A 310 -27.70 -12.69 9.47
C GLN A 310 -27.27 -14.13 9.72
N SER A 311 -27.97 -14.71 10.69
CA SER A 311 -28.00 -16.09 11.11
C SER A 311 -28.08 -17.09 9.95
N SER A 312 -27.49 -18.26 10.20
CA SER A 312 -27.88 -19.59 9.69
C SER A 312 -27.97 -19.79 8.17
N ALA A 313 -26.96 -20.46 7.60
CA ALA A 313 -27.16 -21.69 6.79
C ALA A 313 -25.85 -22.08 6.09
N TRP A 314 -25.03 -22.92 6.73
CA TRP A 314 -24.16 -23.91 6.05
C TRP A 314 -23.92 -25.06 7.03
N ARG A 315 -24.96 -25.87 7.22
CA ARG A 315 -24.82 -27.29 7.58
C ARG A 315 -25.41 -28.07 6.42
N THR A 316 -24.54 -28.69 5.64
CA THR A 316 -24.61 -30.05 5.09
C THR A 316 -23.32 -30.27 4.32
#